data_AF-A0A2A9D1R5-F1
#
_entry.id   AF-A0A2A9D1R5-F1
#
_cell.length_a   1.000
_cell.length_b   1.000
_cell.length_c   1.000
_cell.angle_alpha   90.00
_cell.angle_beta   90.00
_cell.angle_gamma   90.00
#
_symmetry.space_group_name_H-M   'P 1'
#
loop_
_entity.id
_entity.type
_entity.pdbx_description
1 polymer ?
#
loop_
_entity_poly.entity_id
_entity_poly.type
_entity_poly.pdbx_seq_one_letter_code
_entity_poly.pdbx_strand_id
1 'polypeptide(L)'
;MRVRVHPRVTARHPNVSPADVVAAFEGTLRSRARDTHPVQWVGVGPDSNGRLLEYIAVEVEPDGWLVFHAMAVTRKVLVEVGLGR
;
A
#
# COMPACT_ATOMS: atom_id res chain seq x y z
N MET A 1 -1.49 13.36 8.24
CA MET A 1 -1.97 12.31 7.31
C MET A 1 -2.84 11.32 8.08
N ARG A 2 -4.03 10.98 7.56
CA ARG A 2 -4.93 9.99 8.16
C ARG A 2 -5.01 8.78 7.24
N VAL A 3 -4.58 7.60 7.70
CA VAL A 3 -4.60 6.37 6.92
C VAL A 3 -5.65 5.41 7.47
N ARG A 4 -6.57 4.98 6.60
CA ARG A 4 -7.55 3.93 6.91
C ARG A 4 -7.24 2.69 6.10
N VAL A 5 -7.34 1.52 6.73
CA VAL A 5 -7.15 0.23 6.07
C VAL A 5 -8.51 -0.43 5.90
N HIS A 6 -8.85 -0.78 4.67
CA HIS A 6 -10.12 -1.45 4.39
C HIS A 6 -10.12 -2.88 4.98
N PRO A 7 -11.19 -3.34 5.66
CA PRO A 7 -11.25 -4.67 6.30
C PRO A 7 -10.94 -5.85 5.37
N ARG A 8 -11.20 -5.67 4.06
CA ARG A 8 -10.89 -6.64 3.00
C ARG A 8 -9.41 -7.05 2.96
N VAL A 9 -8.48 -6.18 3.36
CA VAL A 9 -7.04 -6.48 3.32
C VAL A 9 -6.75 -7.69 4.22
N THR A 10 -7.10 -7.60 5.50
CA THR A 10 -6.89 -8.69 6.46
C THR A 10 -7.78 -9.90 6.16
N ALA A 11 -8.99 -9.69 5.63
CA ALA A 11 -9.84 -10.80 5.20
C ALA A 11 -9.22 -11.63 4.05
N ARG A 12 -8.45 -11.00 3.15
CA ARG A 12 -7.76 -11.69 2.04
C ARG A 12 -6.34 -12.13 2.39
N HIS A 13 -5.68 -11.41 3.30
CA HIS A 13 -4.31 -11.65 3.71
C HIS A 13 -4.25 -11.64 5.25
N PRO A 14 -4.64 -12.75 5.91
CA PRO A 14 -4.72 -12.81 7.38
C PRO A 14 -3.38 -12.59 8.10
N ASN A 15 -2.26 -12.74 7.39
CA ASN A 15 -0.91 -12.48 7.86
C ASN A 15 -0.46 -11.00 7.75
N VAL A 16 -1.35 -10.12 7.28
CA VAL A 16 -1.13 -8.67 7.16
C VAL A 16 -2.11 -7.95 8.08
N SER A 17 -1.58 -7.34 9.14
CA SER A 17 -2.37 -6.56 10.08
C SER A 17 -2.61 -5.13 9.54
N PRO A 18 -3.65 -4.41 10.01
CA PRO A 18 -3.82 -3.00 9.68
C PRO A 18 -2.60 -2.14 10.05
N ALA A 19 -1.92 -2.46 11.16
CA ALA A 19 -0.72 -1.75 11.59
C ALA A 19 0.45 -1.93 10.59
N ASP A 20 0.61 -3.13 10.04
CA ASP A 20 1.61 -3.41 9.00
C ASP A 20 1.38 -2.57 7.74
N VAL A 21 0.11 -2.42 7.35
CA VAL A 21 -0.27 -1.61 6.18
C VAL A 21 -0.03 -0.13 6.43
N VAL A 22 -0.37 0.38 7.62
CA VAL A 22 -0.09 1.77 7.99
C VAL A 22 1.41 2.04 7.99
N ALA A 23 2.20 1.15 8.61
CA ALA A 23 3.66 1.25 8.60
C ALA A 23 4.23 1.27 7.17
N ALA A 24 3.76 0.38 6.29
CA ALA A 24 4.20 0.34 4.90
C ALA A 24 3.80 1.61 4.11
N PHE A 25 2.62 2.17 4.39
CA PHE A 25 2.15 3.38 3.74
C PHE A 25 2.93 4.62 4.22
N GLU A 26 3.11 4.79 5.52
CA GLU A 26 3.87 5.92 6.09
C GLU A 26 5.36 5.83 5.76
N GLY A 27 5.92 4.61 5.73
CA GLY A 27 7.29 4.31 5.37
C GLY A 27 7.53 4.11 3.87
N THR A 28 6.63 4.59 3.00
CA THR A 28 6.68 4.35 1.56
C THR A 28 8.06 4.66 0.97
N LEU A 29 8.68 3.65 0.36
CA LEU A 29 9.96 3.78 -0.33
C LEU A 29 9.76 4.36 -1.72
N ARG A 30 8.78 3.84 -2.46
CA ARG A 30 8.37 4.33 -3.77
C ARG A 30 6.88 4.11 -3.98
N SER A 31 6.26 5.05 -4.68
CA SER A 31 4.89 4.94 -5.15
C SER A 31 4.73 5.55 -6.53
N ARG A 32 3.66 5.18 -7.20
CA ARG A 32 3.28 5.70 -8.53
C ARG A 32 1.77 5.82 -8.62
N ALA A 33 1.30 6.94 -9.17
CA ALA A 33 -0.09 7.11 -9.56
C ALA A 33 -0.38 6.32 -10.84
N ARG A 34 -1.51 5.60 -10.84
CA ARG A 34 -2.08 4.96 -12.03
C ARG A 34 -3.13 5.86 -12.67
N ASP A 35 -3.33 5.67 -13.97
CA ASP A 35 -4.39 6.36 -14.72
C ASP A 35 -5.75 5.68 -14.47
N THR A 36 -6.37 6.02 -13.34
CA THR A 36 -7.68 5.52 -12.89
C THR A 36 -8.50 6.64 -12.27
N HIS A 37 -9.82 6.43 -12.13
CA HIS A 37 -10.71 7.34 -11.41
C HIS A 37 -11.48 6.58 -10.31
N PRO A 38 -11.30 6.90 -9.01
CA PRO A 38 -10.28 7.82 -8.46
C PRO A 38 -8.84 7.34 -8.75
N VAL A 39 -7.86 8.25 -8.62
CA VAL A 39 -6.44 7.93 -8.85
C VAL A 39 -5.99 6.90 -7.82
N GLN A 40 -5.56 5.74 -8.31
CA GLN A 40 -5.00 4.69 -7.48
C GLN A 40 -3.50 4.83 -7.40
N TRP A 41 -2.98 4.92 -6.18
CA TRP A 41 -1.57 4.94 -5.89
C TRP A 41 -1.11 3.54 -5.55
N VAL A 42 -0.23 2.98 -6.37
CA VAL A 42 0.50 1.76 -6.02
C VAL A 42 1.78 2.15 -5.31
N GLY A 43 2.09 1.49 -4.20
CA GLY A 43 3.32 1.77 -3.45
C GLY A 43 3.91 0.55 -2.79
N VAL A 44 5.17 0.70 -2.38
CA VAL A 44 5.95 -0.31 -1.65
C VAL A 44 6.58 0.34 -0.43
N GLY A 45 6.47 -0.32 0.72
CA GLY A 45 7.11 0.11 1.97
C GLY A 45 7.27 -1.04 2.96
N PRO A 46 8.10 -0.87 4.01
CA PRO A 46 8.29 -1.86 5.05
C PRO A 46 7.12 -1.89 6.03
N ASP A 47 6.69 -3.08 6.44
CA ASP A 47 5.76 -3.27 7.55
C ASP A 47 6.44 -3.08 8.91
N SER A 48 5.68 -3.28 9.99
CA SER A 48 6.16 -3.13 11.37
C SER A 48 7.29 -4.10 11.76
N ASN A 49 7.51 -5.15 10.95
CA ASN A 49 8.53 -6.18 11.14
C ASN A 49 9.66 -6.08 10.11
N GLY A 50 9.68 -5.03 9.27
CA GLY A 50 10.68 -4.81 8.24
C GLY A 50 10.50 -5.61 6.96
N ARG A 51 9.38 -6.33 6.79
CA ARG A 51 9.04 -7.02 5.53
C ARG A 51 8.45 -6.02 4.55
N LEU A 52 8.78 -6.11 3.27
CA LEU A 52 8.19 -5.23 2.27
C LEU A 52 6.77 -5.66 1.92
N LEU A 53 5.84 -4.71 1.99
CA LEU A 53 4.49 -4.83 1.46
C LEU A 53 4.33 -3.98 0.20
N GLU A 54 3.53 -4.48 -0.73
CA GLU A 54 2.86 -3.65 -1.73
C GLU A 54 1.50 -3.21 -1.21
N TYR A 55 1.04 -2.03 -1.62
CA TYR A 55 -0.31 -1.55 -1.34
C TYR A 55 -0.92 -0.80 -2.53
N ILE A 56 -2.25 -0.68 -2.51
CA ILE A 56 -3.00 0.26 -3.36
C ILE A 56 -3.86 1.15 -2.47
N ALA A 57 -3.70 2.45 -2.66
CA ALA A 57 -4.41 3.48 -1.91
C ALA A 57 -5.15 4.44 -2.84
N VAL A 58 -6.21 5.05 -2.34
CA VAL A 58 -6.88 6.21 -2.93
C VAL A 58 -6.95 7.31 -1.89
N GLU A 59 -6.77 8.55 -2.33
CA GLU A 59 -7.05 9.72 -1.49
C GLU A 59 -8.58 9.94 -1.51
N VAL A 60 -9.19 10.02 -0.34
CA VAL A 60 -10.66 10.12 -0.18
C VAL A 60 -11.08 11.48 0.40
N GLU A 61 -10.15 12.20 1.00
CA GLU A 61 -10.25 13.57 1.52
C GLU A 61 -8.82 14.14 1.57
N PRO A 62 -8.61 15.48 1.66
CA PRO A 62 -7.27 16.05 1.75
C PRO A 62 -6.46 15.40 2.89
N ASP A 63 -5.29 14.84 2.55
CA ASP A 63 -4.41 14.08 3.47
C ASP A 63 -5.04 12.82 4.11
N GLY A 64 -6.19 12.39 3.61
CA GLY A 64 -6.93 11.22 4.08
C GLY A 64 -6.95 10.11 3.05
N TRP A 65 -6.35 8.99 3.41
CA TRP A 65 -6.08 7.87 2.52
C TRP A 65 -6.86 6.63 2.93
N LEU A 66 -7.34 5.88 1.93
CA LEU A 66 -7.89 4.55 2.10
C LEU A 66 -7.00 3.54 1.37
N VAL A 67 -6.33 2.67 2.13
CA VAL A 67 -5.62 1.51 1.60
C VAL A 67 -6.59 0.33 1.54
N PHE A 68 -6.92 -0.11 0.32
CA PHE A 68 -7.92 -1.18 0.11
C PHE A 68 -7.33 -2.49 -0.40
N HIS A 69 -6.04 -2.49 -0.71
CA HIS A 69 -5.25 -3.67 -1.04
C HIS A 69 -3.88 -3.52 -0.41
N ALA A 70 -3.40 -4.58 0.24
CA ALA A 70 -2.01 -4.71 0.64
C ALA A 70 -1.65 -6.18 0.82
N MET A 71 -0.43 -6.54 0.46
CA MET A 71 0.12 -7.89 0.62
C MET A 71 1.65 -7.86 0.57
N ALA A 72 2.29 -9.01 0.79
CA ALA A 72 3.73 -9.13 0.57
C ALA A 72 4.10 -8.68 -0.85
N VAL A 73 5.16 -7.88 -0.96
CA VAL A 73 5.55 -7.27 -2.23
C VAL A 73 5.85 -8.33 -3.30
N THR A 74 5.40 -8.09 -4.52
CA THR A 74 5.68 -8.92 -5.69
C THR A 74 6.72 -8.28 -6.61
N ARG A 75 7.41 -9.09 -7.40
CA ARG A 75 8.33 -8.60 -8.44
C ARG A 75 7.62 -7.67 -9.43
N LYS A 76 6.35 -7.95 -9.75
CA LYS A 76 5.55 -7.13 -10.67
C LYS A 76 5.43 -5.70 -10.15
N VAL A 77 5.04 -5.53 -8.88
CA VAL A 77 4.91 -4.19 -8.31
C VAL A 77 6.27 -3.51 -8.16
N LEU A 78 7.33 -4.23 -7.78
CA LEU A 78 8.68 -3.66 -7.74
C LEU A 78 9.10 -3.06 -9.09
N VAL A 79 8.86 -3.78 -10.20
CA VAL A 79 9.11 -3.25 -11.54
C VAL A 79 8.21 -2.05 -11.82
N GLU A 80 6.92 -2.12 -11.49
CA GLU A 80 5.95 -1.05 -11.72
C GLU A 80 6.31 0.27 -11.03
N VAL A 81 6.87 0.21 -9.82
CA VAL A 81 7.31 1.38 -9.04
C VAL A 81 8.79 1.74 -9.26
N GLY A 82 9.49 1.05 -10.17
CA GLY A 82 10.88 1.33 -10.52
C GLY A 82 11.93 0.86 -9.50
N LEU A 83 11.58 -0.09 -8.62
CA LEU A 83 12.51 -0.73 -7.67
C LEU A 83 13.04 -2.09 -8.14
N GLY A 84 12.44 -2.68 -9.17
CA GLY A 84 12.83 -3.95 -9.76
C GLY A 84 13.35 -3.80 -11.19
N ARG A 85 14.14 -4.79 -11.64
CA ARG A 85 14.50 -5.03 -13.05
C ARG A 85 13.62 -6.13 -13.59
#